data_AF-A0A850SIE5-F1
#
_entry.id   AF-A0A850SIE5-F1
#
_cell.length_a   1.000
_cell.length_b   1.000
_cell.length_c   1.000
_cell.angle_alpha   90.00
_cell.angle_beta   90.00
_cell.angle_gamma   90.00
#
_symmetry.space_group_name_H-M   'P 1'
#
loop_
_entity.id
_entity.type
_entity.pdbx_description
1 polymer ?
#
loop_
_entity_poly.entity_id
_entity_poly.type
_entity_poly.pdbx_seq_one_letter_code
_entity_poly.pdbx_strand_id
1 'polypeptide(L)'
;MSNEEIVRRYFKLIESKNLPDLVDMFDYDAVLKEPFSKMPELKGRSEISAFLKVALMANSDMRRKLEVKSSDKTGKTRALVTFEKGDKLKGQFTFDIDPVTKKIRALKIEFLT
;
A
#
# COMPACT_ATOMS: atom_id res chain seq x y z
N MET A 1 8.60 8.26 13.83
CA MET A 1 7.68 7.28 13.23
C MET A 1 8.50 6.15 12.61
N SER A 2 8.28 4.93 13.06
CA SER A 2 8.86 3.70 12.54
C SER A 2 8.21 3.29 11.22
N ASN A 3 8.87 2.41 10.47
CA ASN A 3 8.31 1.90 9.22
C ASN A 3 7.02 1.09 9.45
N GLU A 4 6.92 0.36 10.56
CA GLU A 4 5.69 -0.33 10.92
C GLU A 4 4.53 0.64 11.14
N GLU A 5 4.76 1.75 11.86
CA GLU A 5 3.74 2.79 12.05
C GLU A 5 3.29 3.38 10.71
N ILE A 6 4.20 3.55 9.74
CA ILE A 6 3.89 4.07 8.40
C ILE A 6 2.97 3.09 7.67
N VAL A 7 3.31 1.80 7.68
CA VAL A 7 2.47 0.76 7.06
C VAL A 7 1.09 0.70 7.72
N ARG A 8 1.02 0.74 9.06
CA ARG A 8 -0.27 0.78 9.77
C ARG A 8 -1.09 2.02 9.42
N ARG A 9 -0.45 3.19 9.35
CA ARG A 9 -1.10 4.44 8.92
C ARG A 9 -1.64 4.34 7.50
N TYR A 10 -0.88 3.76 6.58
CA TYR A 10 -1.32 3.50 5.20
C TYR A 10 -2.65 2.73 5.18
N PHE A 11 -2.73 1.60 5.88
CA PHE A 11 -3.97 0.82 5.92
C PHE A 11 -5.11 1.51 6.66
N LYS A 12 -4.82 2.29 7.71
CA LYS A 12 -5.83 3.10 8.41
C LYS A 12 -6.43 4.18 7.49
N LEU A 13 -5.62 4.84 6.67
CA LEU A 13 -6.11 5.84 5.71
C LEU A 13 -6.92 5.21 4.59
N ILE A 14 -6.60 3.96 4.21
CA ILE A 14 -7.43 3.19 3.29
C ILE A 14 -8.80 2.90 3.91
N GLU A 15 -8.84 2.49 5.18
CA GLU A 15 -10.08 2.20 5.92
C GLU A 15 -10.95 3.46 6.09
N SER A 16 -10.34 4.60 6.43
CA SER A 16 -11.05 5.88 6.56
C SER A 16 -11.35 6.57 5.22
N LYS A 17 -10.99 5.94 4.10
CA LYS A 17 -11.16 6.47 2.74
C LYS A 17 -10.57 7.87 2.53
N ASN A 18 -9.51 8.21 3.27
CA ASN A 18 -8.86 9.51 3.18
C ASN A 18 -7.78 9.51 2.09
N LEU A 19 -8.22 9.73 0.84
CA LEU A 19 -7.35 9.74 -0.33
C LEU A 19 -6.26 10.83 -0.28
N PRO A 20 -6.53 12.10 0.10
CA PRO A 20 -5.49 13.13 0.14
C PRO A 20 -4.31 12.76 1.04
N ASP A 21 -4.57 12.34 2.28
CA ASP A 21 -3.52 11.97 3.22
C ASP A 21 -2.79 10.70 2.79
N LEU A 22 -3.52 9.77 2.15
CA LEU A 22 -2.95 8.53 1.64
C LEU A 22 -1.96 8.79 0.50
N VAL A 23 -2.33 9.68 -0.44
CA VAL A 23 -1.45 10.11 -1.53
C VAL A 23 -0.26 10.89 -0.98
N ASP A 24 -0.46 11.71 0.05
CA ASP A 24 0.64 12.43 0.71
C ASP A 24 1.69 11.47 1.29
N MET A 25 1.34 10.24 1.68
CA MET A 25 2.31 9.26 2.18
C MET A 25 3.39 8.86 1.16
N PHE A 26 3.14 9.03 -0.13
CA PHE A 26 4.07 8.66 -1.19
C PHE A 26 5.07 9.79 -1.48
N ASP A 27 6.28 9.45 -1.91
CA ASP A 27 7.20 10.44 -2.48
C ASP A 27 6.61 11.02 -3.79
N TYR A 28 7.15 12.14 -4.28
CA TYR A 28 6.64 12.81 -5.47
C TYR A 28 6.77 11.93 -6.72
N ASP A 29 7.90 11.23 -6.84
CA ASP A 29 8.27 10.34 -7.94
C ASP A 29 8.05 8.86 -7.62
N ALA A 30 7.26 8.56 -6.59
CA ALA A 30 7.06 7.20 -6.10
C ALA A 30 6.50 6.25 -7.17
N VAL A 31 6.81 4.97 -7.02
CA VAL A 31 6.43 3.93 -7.98
C VAL A 31 5.50 2.90 -7.35
N LEU A 32 4.41 2.54 -8.02
CA LEU A 32 3.49 1.49 -7.58
C LEU A 32 3.43 0.35 -8.61
N LYS A 33 3.71 -0.87 -8.15
CA LYS A 33 3.62 -2.11 -8.94
C LYS A 33 2.41 -2.90 -8.48
N GLU A 34 1.38 -2.93 -9.31
CA GLU A 34 0.11 -3.62 -9.04
C GLU A 34 -0.06 -4.85 -9.94
N PRO A 35 -0.80 -5.89 -9.49
CA PRO A 35 -0.81 -7.21 -10.14
C PRO A 35 -1.84 -7.38 -11.27
N PHE A 36 -2.65 -6.36 -11.57
CA PHE A 36 -3.79 -6.43 -12.50
C PHE A 36 -3.52 -5.73 -13.84
N SER A 37 -2.71 -4.67 -13.85
CA SER A 37 -2.42 -3.93 -15.07
C SER A 37 -1.41 -4.63 -15.97
N LYS A 38 -1.53 -4.41 -17.29
CA LYS A 38 -0.50 -4.76 -18.28
C LYS A 38 0.68 -3.77 -18.26
N MET A 39 0.57 -2.69 -17.49
CA MET A 39 1.63 -1.69 -17.35
C MET A 39 2.64 -2.18 -16.30
N PRO A 40 3.95 -1.98 -16.51
CA PRO A 40 4.96 -2.50 -15.60
C PRO A 40 4.92 -1.82 -14.22
N GLU A 41 4.54 -0.54 -14.17
CA GLU A 41 4.44 0.26 -12.94
C GLU A 41 3.70 1.58 -13.18
N LEU A 42 3.04 2.10 -12.14
CA LEU A 42 2.48 3.45 -12.09
C LEU A 42 3.50 4.41 -11.46
N LYS A 43 3.66 5.61 -12.02
CA LYS A 43 4.70 6.56 -11.61
C LYS A 43 4.12 7.88 -11.11
N GLY A 44 4.63 8.31 -9.97
CA GLY A 44 4.28 9.56 -9.32
C GLY A 44 2.89 9.57 -8.69
N ARG A 45 2.65 10.59 -7.87
CA ARG A 45 1.42 10.72 -7.08
C ARG A 45 0.14 10.77 -7.91
N SER A 46 0.19 11.26 -9.15
CA SER A 46 -1.01 11.39 -10.01
C SER A 46 -1.58 10.02 -10.40
N GLU A 47 -0.75 9.15 -10.97
CA GLU A 47 -1.18 7.80 -11.37
C GLU A 47 -1.53 6.94 -10.15
N ILE A 48 -0.73 7.05 -9.08
CA ILE A 48 -0.99 6.37 -7.81
C ILE A 48 -2.33 6.82 -7.22
N SER A 49 -2.64 8.12 -7.25
CA SER A 49 -3.92 8.64 -6.75
C SER A 49 -5.11 8.06 -7.51
N ALA A 50 -5.02 7.97 -8.85
CA ALA A 50 -6.06 7.38 -9.67
C ALA A 50 -6.31 5.90 -9.30
N PHE A 51 -5.23 5.12 -9.18
CA PHE A 51 -5.31 3.72 -8.73
C PHE A 51 -5.93 3.59 -7.33
N LEU A 52 -5.45 4.37 -6.37
CA LEU A 52 -5.93 4.33 -4.98
C LEU A 52 -7.41 4.73 -4.90
N LYS A 53 -7.86 5.71 -5.66
CA LYS A 53 -9.27 6.09 -5.73
C LYS A 53 -10.14 4.91 -6.15
N VAL A 54 -9.75 4.20 -7.21
CA VAL A 54 -10.46 2.98 -7.67
C VAL A 54 -10.43 1.89 -6.61
N ALA A 55 -9.27 1.64 -6.01
CA ALA A 55 -9.12 0.64 -4.96
C ALA A 55 -9.96 0.96 -3.71
N LEU A 56 -10.10 2.22 -3.33
CA LEU A 56 -10.96 2.65 -2.21
C LEU A 56 -12.43 2.40 -2.49
N MET A 57 -12.88 2.67 -3.72
CA MET A 57 -14.27 2.45 -4.13
C MET A 57 -14.61 0.96 -4.19
N ALA A 58 -13.73 0.13 -4.75
CA ALA A 58 -13.97 -1.31 -4.90
C ALA A 58 -14.01 -2.07 -3.55
N ASN A 59 -13.36 -1.52 -2.53
CA ASN A 59 -13.09 -2.23 -1.28
C ASN A 59 -13.88 -1.69 -0.07
N SER A 60 -14.98 -0.96 -0.29
CA SER A 60 -15.76 -0.26 0.74
C SER A 60 -16.26 -1.12 1.89
N ASP A 61 -16.48 -2.42 1.66
CA ASP A 61 -17.15 -3.34 2.60
C ASP A 61 -16.31 -4.57 2.94
N MET A 62 -15.00 -4.52 2.65
CA MET A 62 -14.13 -5.68 2.79
C MET A 62 -13.44 -5.70 4.15
N ARG A 63 -13.63 -6.78 4.92
CA ARG A 63 -12.89 -6.99 6.17
C ARG A 63 -11.44 -7.30 5.88
N ARG A 64 -10.54 -6.84 6.75
CA ARG A 64 -9.10 -7.02 6.56
C ARG A 64 -8.40 -7.37 7.85
N LYS A 65 -7.42 -8.26 7.74
CA LYS A 65 -6.45 -8.54 8.80
C LYS A 65 -5.05 -8.17 8.30
N LEU A 66 -4.38 -7.29 9.03
CA LEU A 66 -3.03 -6.81 8.74
C LEU A 66 -2.01 -7.48 9.65
N GLU A 67 -0.98 -8.09 9.05
CA GLU A 67 0.19 -8.60 9.74
C GLU A 67 1.46 -7.99 9.15
N VAL A 68 2.13 -7.11 9.88
CA VAL A 68 3.44 -6.57 9.47
C VAL A 68 4.51 -7.61 9.83
N LYS A 69 5.19 -8.17 8.83
CA LYS A 69 6.08 -9.34 9.01
C LYS A 69 7.52 -8.96 9.28
N SER A 70 8.03 -7.90 8.65
CA SER A 70 9.41 -7.48 8.82
C SER A 70 9.65 -6.07 8.31
N SER A 71 10.57 -5.36 8.96
CA SER A 71 11.24 -4.19 8.42
C SER A 71 12.73 -4.51 8.41
N ASP A 72 13.38 -4.41 7.25
CA ASP A 72 14.83 -4.57 7.16
C ASP A 72 15.56 -3.24 7.33
N LYS A 73 16.88 -3.31 7.49
CA LYS A 73 17.76 -2.13 7.63
C LYS A 73 17.83 -1.27 6.37
N THR A 74 17.29 -1.74 5.24
CA THR A 74 17.31 -1.03 3.95
C THR A 74 16.08 -0.16 3.72
N GLY A 75 15.17 -0.09 4.71
CA GLY A 75 13.93 0.68 4.60
C GLY A 75 12.78 -0.09 3.98
N LYS A 76 12.98 -1.37 3.64
CA LYS A 76 11.91 -2.21 3.10
C LYS A 76 11.11 -2.84 4.22
N THR A 77 9.79 -2.76 4.08
CA THR A 77 8.84 -3.30 5.06
C THR A 77 7.79 -4.12 4.35
N ARG A 78 7.56 -5.34 4.85
CA ARG A 78 6.58 -6.28 4.28
C ARG A 78 5.38 -6.41 5.19
N ALA A 79 4.20 -6.31 4.59
CA ALA A 79 2.93 -6.59 5.25
C ALA A 79 2.17 -7.68 4.50
N LEU A 80 1.64 -8.63 5.24
CA LEU A 80 0.63 -9.56 4.76
C LEU A 80 -0.74 -9.02 5.13
N VAL A 81 -1.61 -8.93 4.14
CA VAL A 81 -2.98 -8.47 4.28
C VAL A 81 -3.90 -9.60 3.87
N THR A 82 -4.76 -10.04 4.76
CA THR A 82 -5.86 -10.96 4.40
C THR A 82 -7.10 -10.12 4.19
N PHE A 83 -7.69 -10.23 3.02
CA PHE A 83 -8.94 -9.63 2.60
C PHE A 83 -10.05 -10.68 2.67
N GLU A 84 -11.18 -10.32 3.26
CA GLU A 84 -12.31 -11.25 3.44
C GLU A 84 -13.62 -10.58 3.01
N LYS A 85 -14.22 -11.14 1.95
CA LYS A 85 -15.57 -10.82 1.48
C LYS A 85 -16.16 -12.06 0.79
N GLY A 86 -16.70 -12.96 1.61
CA GLY A 86 -17.02 -14.33 1.19
C GLY A 86 -15.75 -15.18 1.19
N ASP A 87 -14.98 -15.11 0.10
CA ASP A 87 -13.67 -15.78 -0.01
C ASP A 87 -12.55 -14.98 0.69
N LYS A 88 -11.50 -15.71 1.08
CA LYS A 88 -10.28 -15.15 1.70
C LYS A 88 -9.19 -15.02 0.65
N LEU A 89 -8.75 -13.79 0.41
CA LEU A 89 -7.64 -13.47 -0.48
C LEU A 89 -6.48 -12.92 0.35
N LYS A 90 -5.26 -13.46 0.18
CA LYS A 90 -4.07 -12.93 0.84
C LYS A 90 -3.26 -12.10 -0.15
N GLY A 91 -2.81 -10.93 0.29
CA GLY A 91 -1.89 -10.08 -0.46
C GLY A 91 -0.64 -9.78 0.34
N GLN A 92 0.52 -9.81 -0.31
CA GLN A 92 1.77 -9.28 0.20
C GLN A 92 1.97 -7.87 -0.35
N PHE A 93 2.21 -6.93 0.56
CA PHE A 93 2.52 -5.54 0.27
C PHE A 93 3.94 -5.28 0.72
N THR A 94 4.82 -4.92 -0.22
CA THR A 94 6.21 -4.56 0.06
C THR A 94 6.38 -3.07 -0.14
N PHE A 95 6.67 -2.37 0.94
CA PHE A 95 6.93 -0.94 0.99
C PHE A 95 8.43 -0.70 0.99
N ASP A 96 8.90 0.24 0.17
CA ASP A 96 10.23 0.84 0.27
C ASP A 96 10.06 2.27 0.82
N ILE A 97 10.49 2.48 2.06
CA ILE A 97 10.27 3.72 2.80
C ILE A 97 11.58 4.47 2.90
N ASP A 98 11.55 5.74 2.52
CA ASP A 98 12.71 6.62 2.67
C ASP A 98 13.07 6.79 4.15
N PRO A 99 14.32 6.52 4.55
CA PRO A 99 14.71 6.57 5.96
C PRO A 99 14.70 8.00 6.52
N VAL A 100 14.82 9.03 5.68
CA VAL A 100 14.89 10.45 6.05
C VAL A 100 13.51 11.09 6.00
N THR A 101 12.85 11.06 4.84
CA THR A 101 11.55 11.74 4.64
C THR A 101 10.38 10.96 5.21
N LYS A 102 10.57 9.65 5.48
CA LYS A 102 9.52 8.72 5.90
C LYS A 102 8.37 8.60 4.89
N LYS A 103 8.62 8.92 3.63
CA LYS A 103 7.68 8.74 2.51
C LYS A 103 7.88 7.38 1.83
N ILE A 104 6.83 6.87 1.20
CA ILE A 104 6.86 5.63 0.44
C ILE A 104 7.44 5.94 -0.95
N ARG A 105 8.62 5.41 -1.25
CA ARG A 105 9.28 5.53 -2.57
C ARG A 105 8.77 4.48 -3.55
N ALA A 106 8.51 3.29 -3.06
CA ALA A 106 7.92 2.23 -3.87
C ALA A 106 6.93 1.38 -3.08
N LEU A 107 5.88 0.94 -3.75
CA LEU A 107 4.93 -0.05 -3.25
C LEU A 107 4.78 -1.17 -4.29
N LYS A 108 5.03 -2.40 -3.87
CA LYS A 108 4.71 -3.60 -4.66
C LYS A 108 3.58 -4.37 -4.00
N ILE A 109 2.57 -4.73 -4.78
CA ILE A 109 1.40 -5.50 -4.35
C ILE A 109 1.39 -6.83 -5.11
N GLU A 110 1.31 -7.93 -4.36
CA GLU A 110 1.29 -9.29 -4.90
C GLU A 110 0.17 -10.08 -4.22
N PHE A 111 -0.72 -10.73 -4.98
CA PHE A 111 -1.69 -11.66 -4.40
C PHE A 111 -1.09 -13.06 -4.30
N LEU A 112 -1.28 -13.68 -3.14
CA LEU A 112 -0.81 -15.03 -2.84
C LEU A 112 -1.97 -15.97 -3.17
N THR A 113 -1.85 -16.65 -4.30
CA THR A 113 -2.68 -17.81 -4.69
C THR A 113 -2.21 -19.07 -3.98
#